data_AF-A0A1V5XXJ7-F1
#
_entry.id   AF-A0A1V5XXJ7-F1
#
_cell.length_a   1.000
_cell.length_b   1.000
_cell.length_c   1.000
_cell.angle_alpha   90.00
_cell.angle_beta   90.00
_cell.angle_gamma   90.00
#
_symmetry.space_group_name_H-M   'P 1'
#
loop_
_entity.id
_entity.type
_entity.pdbx_description
1 polymer ?
#
loop_
_entity_poly.entity_id
_entity_poly.type
_entity_poly.pdbx_seq_one_letter_code
_entity_poly.pdbx_strand_id
1 'polypeptide(L)' 'MTDPSRPMVLKRQLLHSVSGSGKIILSEKMLDEAGLSPGMFIEVVIKRGSITIYPYFQKQSDRDDNKAAIP' A
#
# COMPACT_ATOMS: atom_id res chain seq x y z
N MET A 1 -15.28 3.37 25.80
CA MET A 1 -14.01 2.79 26.26
C MET A 1 -14.01 1.31 25.88
N THR A 2 -13.05 0.85 25.08
CA THR A 2 -12.92 -0.56 24.66
C THR A 2 -12.15 -1.35 25.72
N ASP A 3 -12.73 -2.48 26.14
CA ASP A 3 -12.19 -3.41 27.13
C ASP A 3 -10.87 -4.07 26.64
N PRO A 4 -9.74 -3.90 27.36
CA PRO A 4 -8.43 -4.43 26.97
C PRO A 4 -8.32 -5.96 27.11
N SER A 5 -9.31 -6.64 27.70
CA SER A 5 -9.33 -8.10 27.83
C SER A 5 -9.82 -8.84 26.58
N ARG A 6 -10.33 -8.12 25.58
CA ARG A 6 -10.78 -8.73 24.32
C ARG A 6 -9.61 -8.94 23.37
N PRO A 7 -9.25 -10.19 23.02
CA PRO A 7 -8.21 -10.43 22.04
C PRO A 7 -8.64 -9.78 20.72
N MET A 8 -7.77 -8.91 20.19
CA MET A 8 -7.99 -8.26 18.90
C MET A 8 -7.92 -9.34 17.82
N VAL A 9 -9.08 -9.82 17.36
CA VAL A 9 -9.16 -10.87 16.35
C VAL A 9 -8.86 -10.24 14.98
N LEU A 10 -7.69 -10.56 14.42
CA LEU A 10 -7.38 -10.26 13.03
C LEU A 10 -8.37 -11.02 12.12
N LYS A 11 -9.39 -10.30 11.63
CA LYS A 11 -10.33 -10.85 10.66
C LYS A 11 -9.61 -11.05 9.33
N ARG A 12 -9.36 -12.31 8.97
CA ARG A 12 -8.98 -12.67 7.60
C ARG A 12 -10.23 -12.61 6.73
N GLN A 13 -10.30 -11.61 5.87
CA GLN A 13 -11.34 -11.48 4.86
C GLN A 13 -10.70 -11.61 3.47
N LEU A 14 -11.25 -12.46 2.62
CA LEU A 14 -10.91 -12.47 1.20
C LEU A 14 -11.47 -11.18 0.60
N LEU A 15 -10.59 -10.22 0.30
CA LEU A 15 -11.01 -8.92 -0.23
C LEU A 15 -11.37 -9.04 -1.72
N HIS A 16 -10.53 -9.72 -2.51
CA HIS A 16 -10.76 -9.93 -3.94
C HIS A 16 -10.15 -11.25 -4.42
N SER A 17 -10.89 -11.96 -5.29
CA SER A 17 -10.38 -13.10 -6.06
C SER A 17 -9.92 -12.61 -7.42
N VAL A 18 -8.68 -12.90 -7.79
CA VAL A 18 -8.09 -12.44 -9.06
C VAL A 18 -8.14 -13.60 -10.06
N SER A 19 -9.15 -13.62 -10.94
CA SER A 19 -9.16 -14.53 -12.10
C SER A 19 -8.61 -13.81 -13.33
N GLY A 20 -7.48 -14.31 -13.85
CA GLY A 20 -7.01 -14.08 -15.23
C GLY A 20 -6.47 -12.69 -15.60
N SER A 21 -6.88 -11.60 -14.95
CA SER A 21 -6.45 -10.23 -15.35
C SER A 21 -5.35 -9.61 -14.50
N GLY A 22 -5.05 -10.17 -13.32
CA GLY A 22 -4.08 -9.62 -12.38
C GLY A 22 -4.51 -8.29 -11.71
N LYS A 23 -5.71 -7.77 -12.03
CA LYS A 23 -6.19 -6.47 -11.52
C LYS A 23 -6.88 -6.63 -10.18
N ILE A 24 -6.43 -5.86 -9.19
CA ILE A 24 -7.08 -5.71 -7.89
C ILE A 24 -7.66 -4.30 -7.84
N ILE A 25 -8.98 -4.21 -7.65
CA ILE A 25 -9.67 -2.93 -7.47
C ILE A 25 -9.82 -2.71 -5.97
N LEU A 26 -9.21 -1.65 -5.45
CA LEU A 26 -9.38 -1.24 -4.06
C LEU A 26 -10.61 -0.34 -3.95
N SER A 27 -11.45 -0.53 -2.93
CA SER A 27 -12.55 0.39 -2.65
C SER A 27 -12.03 1.71 -2.08
N GLU A 28 -12.80 2.79 -2.21
CA GLU A 28 -12.45 4.09 -1.61
C GLU A 28 -12.15 3.97 -0.10
N LYS A 29 -12.96 3.19 0.63
CA LYS A 29 -12.74 2.92 2.06
C LYS A 29 -11.37 2.26 2.33
N MET A 30 -10.92 1.34 1.48
CA MET A 30 -9.60 0.71 1.63
C MET A 30 -8.47 1.67 1.30
N LEU A 31 -8.67 2.55 0.31
CA LEU A 31 -7.71 3.61 0.00
C LEU A 31 -7.58 4.54 1.21
N ASP A 32 -8.69 4.99 1.78
CA ASP A 32 -8.69 5.86 2.97
C ASP A 32 -8.04 5.20 4.17
N GLU A 33 -8.38 3.94 4.47
CA GLU A 33 -7.79 3.18 5.58
C GLU A 33 -6.28 2.93 5.39
N ALA A 34 -5.83 2.78 4.15
CA ALA A 34 -4.41 2.62 3.81
C ALA A 34 -3.67 3.95 3.65
N GLY A 35 -4.35 5.09 3.79
CA GLY A 35 -3.78 6.41 3.51
C GLY A 35 -3.33 6.57 2.05
N LEU A 36 -4.01 5.90 1.13
CA LEU A 36 -3.76 5.91 -0.31
C LEU A 36 -4.70 6.88 -1.03
N SER A 37 -4.26 7.44 -2.14
CA SER A 37 -5.06 8.36 -2.96
C SER A 37 -4.72 8.17 -4.44
N PRO A 38 -5.66 8.38 -5.37
CA PRO A 38 -5.39 8.29 -6.80
C PRO A 38 -4.21 9.19 -7.23
N GLY A 39 -3.34 8.65 -8.08
CA GLY A 39 -2.16 9.37 -8.59
C GLY A 39 -0.94 9.37 -7.66
N MET A 40 -1.04 8.76 -6.48
CA MET A 40 0.10 8.61 -5.56
C MET A 40 1.02 7.46 -6.00
N PHE A 41 2.33 7.68 -5.83
CA PHE A 41 3.32 6.62 -5.94
C PHE A 41 3.19 5.67 -4.74
N ILE A 42 3.28 4.38 -5.00
CA ILE A 42 3.18 3.34 -3.98
C ILE A 42 4.39 2.42 -4.05
N GLU A 43 4.79 1.88 -2.91
CA GLU A 43 5.72 0.76 -2.82
C GLU A 43 4.91 -0.54 -2.70
N VAL A 44 5.29 -1.54 -3.49
CA VAL A 44 4.67 -2.87 -3.48
C VAL A 44 5.70 -3.91 -3.06
N VAL A 45 5.45 -4.57 -1.93
CA VAL A 45 6.32 -5.62 -1.38
C VAL A 45 5.63 -6.97 -1.49
N ILE A 46 6.29 -7.95 -2.11
CA ILE A 46 5.79 -9.32 -2.25
C ILE A 46 6.61 -10.25 -1.36
N LYS A 47 5.96 -10.88 -0.37
CA LYS A 47 6.62 -11.80 0.56
C LYS A 47 5.72 -12.97 0.93
N ARG A 48 6.19 -14.20 0.71
CA ARG A 48 5.53 -15.45 1.15
C ARG A 48 4.03 -15.51 0.78
N GLY A 49 3.67 -15.14 -0.45
CA GLY A 49 2.27 -15.15 -0.92
C GLY A 49 1.41 -14.00 -0.40
N SER A 50 2.02 -13.00 0.24
CA SER A 50 1.36 -11.74 0.61
C SER A 50 1.88 -10.59 -0.24
N ILE A 51 0.99 -9.67 -0.61
CA ILE A 51 1.30 -8.39 -1.25
C ILE A 51 0.99 -7.30 -0.22
N THR A 52 1.95 -6.44 0.06
CA THR A 52 1.75 -5.28 0.92
C THR A 52 2.02 -4.01 0.14
N ILE A 53 1.15 -3.01 0.32
CA ILE A 53 1.16 -1.75 -0.41
C ILE A 53 1.33 -0.62 0.60
N TYR A 54 2.26 0.28 0.34
CA TYR A 54 2.54 1.45 1.18
C TYR A 54 2.58 2.73 0.34
N PRO A 55 2.22 3.90 0.90
CA PRO A 55 2.53 5.18 0.27
C PRO A 55 4.05 5.32 0.07
N TYR A 56 4.49 5.70 -1.14
CA TYR A 56 5.90 5.93 -1.42
C TYR A 56 6.29 7.36 -1.04
N PHE A 57 7.04 7.49 0.05
CA PHE A 57 7.64 8.77 0.44
C PHE A 57 9.05 8.85 -0.15
N GLN A 58 9.16 9.47 -1.33
CA GLN A 58 10.44 9.69 -1.97
C GLN A 58 11.33 10.52 -1.03
N LYS A 59 12.41 9.92 -0.52
CA LYS A 59 13.40 10.66 0.25
C LYS A 59 14.02 11.70 -0.68
N GLN A 60 14.16 12.94 -0.20
CA GLN A 60 14.72 14.09 -0.93
C GLN A 60 16.10 13.84 -1.55
N SER A 61 16.78 12.77 -1.18
CA SER A 61 18.10 12.37 -1.67
C SER A 61 18.17 12.07 -3.18
N ASP A 62 17.05 11.69 -3.82
CA ASP A 62 17.05 11.37 -5.26
C ASP A 62 16.97 12.62 -6.17
N ARG A 63 16.77 13.83 -5.59
CA ARG A 63 16.67 15.08 -6.37
C ARG A 63 18.03 15.67 -6.76
N ASP A 64 19.08 15.38 -6.01
CA ASP A 64 20.40 15.99 -6.25
C ASP A 64 21.22 15.24 -7.31
N ASP A 65 21.00 13.92 -7.48
CA ASP A 65 21.70 13.14 -8.51
C ASP A 65 21.22 13.47 -9.94
N ASN A 66 19.99 13.98 -10.09
CA ASN A 66 19.45 14.34 -11.40
C ASN A 66 19.75 15.80 -11.82
N LYS A 67 20.47 16.56 -10.99
CA LYS A 67 20.91 17.93 -11.35
C LYS A 67 22.35 17.98 -11.88
N ALA A 68 23.11 16.89 -11.74
CA ALA A 68 24.51 16.79 -12.22
C ALA A 68 24.65 16.20 -13.63
N ALA A 69 23.54 15.80 -14.28
CA ALA A 69 23.53 15.12 -15.57
C ALA A 69 23.01 15.99 -16.74
N ILE A 70 23.08 17.32 -16.61
CA ILE A 70 22.81 18.24 -17.73
C ILE A 70 24.16 18.85 -18.15
N PRO A 71 24.70 18.52 -19.35
CA PRO A 71 25.92 19.15 -19.88
C PRO A 71 25.71 20.63 -20.25
#